data_AF-A0A9D6NBI0-F1
#
_entry.id   AF-A0A9D6NBI0-F1
#
_cell.length_a   1.000
_cell.length_b   1.000
_cell.length_c   1.000
_cell.angle_alpha   90.00
_cell.angle_beta   90.00
_cell.angle_gamma   90.00
#
_symmetry.space_group_name_H-M   'P 1'
#
loop_
_entity.id
_entity.type
_entity.pdbx_description
1 polymer ?
#
loop_
_entity_poly.entity_id
_entity_poly.type
_entity_poly.pdbx_seq_one_letter_code
_entity_poly.pdbx_strand_id
1 'polypeptide(L)'
;SHHERWDGKGYPKGLKGEEIPVLARIVAVADTFDAVTSDRFNVAGDRKEQGRAESIPKAVEIIKNGAGSQFDPEMAGLFTSRAVLGVVLENAVRELRFSKPAVDEFLASYSD
;
A
#
# COMPACT_ATOMS: atom_id res chain seq x y z
N SER A 1 -12.54 -9.29 -5.93
CA SER A 1 -11.22 -9.21 -6.58
C SER A 1 -10.52 -7.99 -6.02
N HIS A 2 -9.24 -8.06 -5.66
CA HIS A 2 -8.49 -6.88 -5.19
C HIS A 2 -8.07 -5.93 -6.33
N HIS A 3 -8.34 -6.32 -7.58
CA HIS A 3 -8.19 -5.46 -8.77
C HIS A 3 -9.43 -4.61 -9.09
N GLU A 4 -10.51 -4.74 -8.30
CA GLU A 4 -11.59 -3.75 -8.35
C GLU A 4 -11.08 -2.41 -7.81
N ARG A 5 -11.58 -1.30 -8.37
CA ARG A 5 -11.20 0.05 -7.97
C ARG A 5 -12.41 0.74 -7.37
N TRP A 6 -12.20 1.56 -6.35
CA TRP A 6 -13.28 2.30 -5.69
C TRP A 6 -14.14 3.13 -6.66
N ASP A 7 -13.54 3.68 -7.72
CA ASP A 7 -14.20 4.44 -8.78
C ASP A 7 -14.99 3.60 -9.81
N GLY A 8 -14.96 2.27 -9.72
CA GLY A 8 -15.62 1.36 -10.65
C GLY A 8 -14.84 1.09 -11.94
N LYS A 9 -13.61 1.62 -12.09
CA LYS A 9 -12.77 1.40 -13.29
C LYS A 9 -11.90 0.13 -13.19
N GLY A 10 -12.10 -0.66 -12.15
CA GLY A 10 -11.38 -1.91 -11.92
C GLY A 10 -12.03 -3.11 -12.61
N TYR A 11 -11.52 -4.31 -12.31
CA TYR A 11 -11.93 -5.54 -12.96
C TYR A 11 -11.91 -6.73 -11.98
N PRO A 12 -12.63 -7.83 -12.28
CA PRO A 12 -13.34 -8.16 -13.52
C PRO A 12 -14.79 -7.65 -13.60
N LYS A 13 -15.39 -7.21 -12.50
CA LYS A 13 -16.84 -6.90 -12.46
C LYS A 13 -17.14 -5.41 -12.55
N GLY A 14 -16.16 -4.55 -12.35
CA GLY A 14 -16.36 -3.09 -12.36
C GLY A 14 -17.20 -2.62 -11.17
N LEU A 15 -17.05 -3.28 -10.02
CA LEU A 15 -17.79 -2.94 -8.80
C LEU A 15 -17.32 -1.57 -8.30
N LYS A 16 -18.23 -0.75 -7.77
CA LYS A 16 -17.93 0.60 -7.30
C LYS A 16 -18.23 0.77 -5.81
N GLY A 17 -17.37 1.51 -5.12
CA GLY A 17 -17.59 1.84 -3.72
C GLY A 17 -17.77 0.60 -2.83
N GLU A 18 -18.87 0.58 -2.08
CA GLU A 18 -19.19 -0.49 -1.12
C GLU A 18 -19.69 -1.78 -1.77
N GLU A 19 -19.98 -1.78 -3.08
CA GLU A 19 -20.24 -3.04 -3.81
C GLU A 19 -19.00 -3.95 -3.80
N ILE A 20 -17.82 -3.37 -3.60
CA ILE A 20 -16.57 -4.09 -3.41
C ILE A 20 -16.54 -4.65 -1.98
N PRO A 21 -16.36 -5.98 -1.79
CA PRO A 21 -16.26 -6.58 -0.47
C PRO A 21 -15.16 -5.91 0.37
N VAL A 22 -15.42 -5.63 1.64
CA VAL A 22 -14.48 -4.91 2.54
C VAL A 22 -13.07 -5.52 2.54
N LEU A 23 -12.98 -6.85 2.53
CA LEU A 23 -11.70 -7.56 2.47
C LEU A 23 -10.93 -7.25 1.18
N ALA A 24 -11.62 -7.14 0.04
CA ALA A 24 -10.96 -6.79 -1.22
C ALA A 24 -10.46 -5.33 -1.22
N ARG A 25 -11.17 -4.42 -0.55
CA ARG A 25 -10.74 -3.03 -0.37
C ARG A 25 -9.49 -2.91 0.50
N ILE A 26 -9.43 -3.67 1.60
CA ILE A 26 -8.23 -3.76 2.47
C ILE A 26 -7.04 -4.34 1.69
N VAL A 27 -7.24 -5.47 1.00
CA VAL A 27 -6.17 -6.15 0.25
C VAL A 27 -5.65 -5.28 -0.89
N ALA A 28 -6.48 -4.50 -1.56
CA ALA A 28 -6.03 -3.60 -2.64
C ALA A 28 -5.00 -2.56 -2.15
N VAL A 29 -5.20 -2.01 -0.95
CA VAL A 29 -4.27 -1.05 -0.32
C VAL A 29 -2.98 -1.76 0.08
N ALA A 30 -3.08 -2.92 0.74
CA ALA A 30 -1.92 -3.70 1.18
C ALA A 30 -1.07 -4.21 0.00
N ASP A 31 -1.71 -4.68 -1.08
CA ASP A 31 -1.02 -5.14 -2.30
C ASP A 31 -0.28 -4.00 -3.00
N THR A 32 -0.86 -2.79 -3.02
CA THR A 32 -0.18 -1.61 -3.55
C THR A 32 1.03 -1.24 -2.70
N PHE A 33 0.88 -1.25 -1.37
CA PHE A 33 1.99 -0.97 -0.47
C PHE A 33 3.16 -1.94 -0.71
N ASP A 34 2.89 -3.24 -0.65
CA ASP A 34 3.88 -4.27 -0.92
C ASP A 34 4.48 -4.13 -2.33
N ALA A 35 3.66 -3.77 -3.33
CA ALA A 35 4.15 -3.59 -4.70
C ALA A 35 5.16 -2.48 -4.87
N VAL A 36 5.02 -1.42 -4.10
CA VAL A 36 5.92 -0.28 -4.14
C VAL A 36 7.16 -0.55 -3.29
N THR A 37 7.03 -1.21 -2.14
CA THR A 37 8.13 -1.35 -1.17
C THR A 37 8.97 -2.61 -1.32
N SER A 38 8.56 -3.56 -2.16
CA SER A 38 9.26 -4.83 -2.36
C SER A 38 10.02 -4.85 -3.69
N ASP A 39 11.23 -5.41 -3.70
CA ASP A 39 11.99 -5.62 -4.95
C ASP A 39 11.24 -6.64 -5.81
N ARG A 40 10.66 -6.18 -6.92
CA ARG A 40 9.88 -7.05 -7.82
C ARG A 40 10.68 -7.40 -9.07
N PHE A 41 10.71 -8.68 -9.41
CA PHE A 41 11.04 -9.11 -10.76
C PHE A 41 9.81 -8.90 -11.64
N ASN A 42 9.77 -7.80 -12.39
CA ASN A 42 8.71 -7.59 -13.38
C ASN A 42 9.09 -8.31 -14.67
N VAL A 43 8.23 -9.23 -15.11
CA VAL A 43 8.37 -9.93 -16.40
C VAL A 43 7.49 -9.21 -17.41
N ALA A 44 8.02 -8.14 -18.01
CA ALA A 44 7.38 -7.47 -19.13
C ALA A 44 8.00 -8.00 -20.43
N GLY A 45 7.44 -9.09 -20.98
CA GLY A 45 7.98 -9.79 -22.16
C GLY A 45 9.25 -10.59 -21.87
N ASP A 46 10.08 -10.84 -22.90
CA ASP A 46 11.34 -11.61 -22.82
C ASP A 46 12.46 -10.93 -21.99
N ARG A 47 12.17 -9.78 -21.38
CA ARG A 47 13.12 -9.06 -20.50
C ARG A 47 12.64 -9.15 -19.05
N LYS A 48 13.41 -9.88 -18.23
CA LYS A 48 13.37 -9.75 -16.77
C LYS A 48 14.05 -8.43 -16.41
N GLU A 49 13.26 -7.42 -16.09
CA GLU A 49 13.76 -6.18 -15.51
C GLU A 49 13.46 -6.20 -14.00
N GLN A 50 14.50 -6.02 -13.19
CA GLN A 50 14.34 -5.85 -11.75
C GLN A 50 13.81 -4.44 -11.50
N GLY A 51 12.53 -4.34 -11.11
CA GLY A 51 12.00 -3.12 -10.53
C GLY A 51 12.61 -2.98 -9.13
N ARG A 52 13.35 -1.90 -8.89
CA ARG A 52 13.86 -1.59 -7.56
C ARG A 52 12.69 -1.18 -6.66
N ALA A 53 12.69 -1.68 -5.43
CA ALA A 53 11.81 -1.19 -4.38
C ALA A 53 11.90 0.33 -4.27
N GLU A 54 10.75 0.99 -4.21
CA GLU A 54 10.63 2.39 -3.85
C GLU A 54 10.45 2.54 -2.33
N SER A 55 10.54 3.77 -1.85
CA SER A 55 10.53 4.05 -0.42
C SER A 55 9.11 3.94 0.19
N ILE A 56 9.04 3.61 1.47
CA ILE A 56 7.78 3.62 2.23
C ILE A 56 7.02 4.96 2.11
N PRO A 57 7.70 6.12 2.16
CA PRO A 57 7.05 7.40 1.86
C PRO A 57 6.33 7.45 0.54
N LYS A 58 6.94 6.86 -0.50
CA LYS A 58 6.34 6.84 -1.82
C LYS A 58 5.08 5.98 -1.85
N ALA A 59 5.12 4.81 -1.20
CA ALA A 59 3.95 3.95 -1.08
C ALA A 59 2.79 4.67 -0.36
N VAL A 60 3.09 5.36 0.74
CA VAL A 60 2.10 6.16 1.48
C VAL A 60 1.53 7.29 0.61
N GLU A 61 2.37 8.00 -0.14
CA GLU A 61 1.96 9.05 -1.08
C GLU A 61 1.00 8.50 -2.15
N ILE A 62 1.35 7.38 -2.78
CA ILE A 62 0.53 6.71 -3.81
C ILE A 62 -0.83 6.32 -3.24
N ILE A 63 -0.86 5.73 -2.05
CA ILE A 63 -2.11 5.30 -1.40
C ILE A 63 -2.99 6.49 -1.05
N LYS A 64 -2.42 7.56 -0.47
CA LYS A 64 -3.16 8.79 -0.13
C LYS A 64 -3.73 9.46 -1.39
N ASN A 65 -2.94 9.57 -2.46
CA ASN A 65 -3.39 10.17 -3.72
C ASN A 65 -4.45 9.33 -4.45
N GLY A 66 -4.44 8.00 -4.24
CA GLY A 66 -5.43 7.08 -4.81
C GLY A 66 -6.75 7.01 -4.03
N ALA A 67 -6.86 7.65 -2.87
CA ALA A 67 -8.07 7.63 -2.03
C ALA A 67 -9.29 8.20 -2.78
N GLY A 68 -10.42 7.49 -2.72
CA GLY A 68 -11.65 7.88 -3.42
C GLY A 68 -11.64 7.61 -4.93
N SER A 69 -10.55 7.07 -5.48
CA SER A 69 -10.48 6.63 -6.88
C SER A 69 -10.05 5.18 -7.00
N GLN A 70 -8.78 4.88 -6.79
CA GLN A 70 -8.28 3.52 -6.79
C GLN A 70 -8.69 2.78 -5.52
N PHE A 71 -8.59 3.48 -4.38
CA PHE A 71 -8.79 2.90 -3.06
C PHE A 71 -10.03 3.48 -2.38
N ASP A 72 -10.63 2.65 -1.54
CA ASP A 72 -11.56 3.13 -0.53
C ASP A 72 -10.86 4.21 0.32
N PRO A 73 -11.44 5.42 0.43
CA PRO A 73 -10.82 6.51 1.20
C PRO A 73 -10.69 6.18 2.69
N GLU A 74 -11.61 5.41 3.27
CA GLU A 74 -11.51 4.98 4.67
C GLU A 74 -10.34 4.00 4.84
N MET A 75 -10.24 3.00 3.97
CA MET A 75 -9.17 1.99 4.07
C MET A 75 -7.79 2.60 3.81
N ALA A 76 -7.67 3.51 2.84
CA ALA A 76 -6.44 4.26 2.58
C ALA A 76 -6.05 5.14 3.78
N GLY A 77 -7.04 5.82 4.40
CA GLY A 77 -6.82 6.62 5.60
C GLY A 77 -6.35 5.78 6.79
N LEU A 78 -7.05 4.68 7.08
CA LEU A 78 -6.69 3.78 8.17
C LEU A 78 -5.30 3.16 7.96
N PHE A 79 -4.99 2.68 6.75
CA PHE A 79 -3.70 2.05 6.47
C PHE A 79 -2.52 3.01 6.62
N THR A 80 -2.70 4.26 6.19
CA THR A 80 -1.66 5.30 6.26
C THR A 80 -1.62 6.03 7.61
N SER A 81 -2.52 5.68 8.53
CA SER A 81 -2.50 6.19 9.89
C SER A 81 -1.27 5.70 10.66
N ARG A 82 -0.81 6.52 11.63
CA ARG A 82 0.31 6.16 12.51
C ARG A 82 0.09 4.82 13.23
N ALA A 83 -1.15 4.53 13.63
CA ALA A 83 -1.46 3.31 14.37
C ALA A 83 -1.20 2.04 13.54
N VAL A 84 -1.65 2.01 12.28
CA VAL A 84 -1.46 0.86 11.41
C VAL A 84 -0.05 0.84 10.84
N LEU A 85 0.42 1.97 10.30
CA LEU A 85 1.75 2.05 9.70
C LEU A 85 2.85 1.76 10.74
N GLY A 86 2.67 2.17 11.99
CA GLY A 86 3.57 1.84 13.10
C GLY A 86 3.75 0.33 13.28
N VAL A 87 2.64 -0.43 13.31
CA VAL A 87 2.69 -1.89 13.41
C VAL A 87 3.35 -2.52 12.19
N VAL A 88 3.04 -2.04 10.98
CA VAL A 88 3.65 -2.55 9.73
C VAL A 88 5.16 -2.34 9.74
N LEU A 89 5.62 -1.15 10.14
CA LEU A 89 7.05 -0.84 10.22
C LEU A 89 7.75 -1.61 11.31
N GLU A 90 7.16 -1.70 12.51
CA GLU A 90 7.73 -2.49 13.60
C GLU A 90 7.92 -3.96 13.19
N ASN A 91 6.96 -4.53 12.46
CA ASN A 91 7.07 -5.88 11.94
C ASN A 91 8.14 -6.00 10.85
N ALA A 92 8.20 -5.06 9.91
CA ALA A 92 9.25 -5.02 8.89
C ALA A 92 10.65 -4.90 9.52
N VAL A 93 10.80 -4.12 10.59
CA VAL A 93 12.06 -3.92 11.31
C VAL A 93 12.50 -5.15 12.07
N ARG A 94 11.55 -5.89 12.66
CA ARG A 94 11.82 -7.19 13.29
C ARG A 94 12.37 -8.21 12.28
N GLU A 95 11.90 -8.17 11.04
CA GLU A 95 12.37 -9.04 9.96
C GLU A 95 13.66 -8.55 9.28
N LEU A 96 13.88 -7.23 9.18
CA LEU A 96 14.96 -6.62 8.40
C LEU A 96 16.14 -6.02 9.21
N ARG A 97 16.20 -6.22 10.54
CA ARG A 97 17.30 -5.76 11.43
C ARG A 97 17.56 -4.24 11.40
N PHE A 98 16.54 -3.40 11.22
CA PHE A 98 16.69 -1.96 11.48
C PHE A 98 16.72 -1.67 12.99
N SER A 99 17.30 -0.53 13.40
CA SER A 99 17.28 -0.12 14.81
C SER A 99 15.97 0.61 15.14
N LYS A 100 15.40 0.35 16.32
CA LYS A 100 14.16 0.98 16.81
C LYS A 100 14.12 2.52 16.66
N PRO A 101 15.20 3.28 16.95
CA PRO A 101 15.20 4.73 16.81
C PRO A 101 14.91 5.25 15.39
N ALA A 102 15.37 4.54 14.35
CA ALA A 102 15.13 4.95 12.96
C ALA A 102 13.64 4.84 12.56
N VAL A 103 12.92 3.91 13.17
CA VAL A 103 11.47 3.72 12.95
C VAL A 103 10.66 4.82 13.62
N ASP A 104 11.02 5.14 14.86
CA ASP A 104 10.32 6.16 15.64
C ASP A 104 10.44 7.55 14.96
N GLU A 105 11.62 7.88 14.43
CA GLU A 105 11.87 9.11 13.67
C GLU A 105 11.06 9.16 12.37
N PHE A 106 11.01 8.05 11.64
CA PHE A 106 10.17 7.93 10.44
C PHE A 106 8.67 8.11 10.76
N LEU A 107 8.16 7.45 11.80
CA LEU A 107 6.75 7.57 12.20
C LEU A 107 6.38 8.97 12.68
N ALA A 108 7.34 9.72 13.21
CA ALA A 108 7.15 11.12 13.61
C ALA A 108 7.01 12.06 12.40
N SER A 109 7.48 11.70 11.20
CA SER A 109 7.27 12.53 10.00
C SER A 109 5.88 12.35 9.36
N TYR A 110 5.06 11.42 9.86
CA TYR A 110 3.72 11.12 9.35
C TYR A 110 2.60 11.57 10.28
N SER A 111 2.90 12.35 11.32
CA SER A 111 1.89 12.94 12.20
C SER A 111 1.33 14.22 11.59
N ASP A 112 0.20 14.05 10.89
CA ASP A 112 -0.99 14.93 10.92
C ASP A 112 -2.23 14.02 10.93
#